data_AF-A0A2I1G2K1-F1
#
_entry.id   AF-A0A2I1G2K1-F1
#
_cell.length_a   1.000
_cell.length_b   1.000
_cell.length_c   1.000
_cell.angle_alpha   90.00
_cell.angle_beta   90.00
_cell.angle_gamma   90.00
#
_symmetry.space_group_name_H-M   'P 1'
#
loop_
_entity.id
_entity.type
_entity.pdbx_description
1 polymer ?
#
loop_
_entity_poly.entity_id
_entity_poly.type
_entity_poly.pdbx_seq_one_letter_code
_entity_poly.pdbx_strand_id
1 'polypeptide(L)'
;MGTSLSSINNNSRHINIPIPQNLPSSSSNQPSFPCKHIQRYLDIDGWCKKCTMKSVNTGLRDLDKLIRRTQSKSTSWTDPFLEWIPFDNFRDIHKIGEGGFGVVYRATWIQGRRKNKLEGKKGRNNKMQEHMRTSPIKVTLKCIKNSQEISDEYLKRLKIYYKSSLIQSRKRMQQLLKFYGISLDPSTGEYILVTEYAEHGSLHLLLHRHFSSFRWTEKIWWLCDIISNLLTLHKAGIVHGNIHSGNVLQIGDLARETTSALSDTGLNYPASSSFHDAENFITNVYGVLPYLAPEVILGKGASKRSDIYSIGILMFEILTGIPPFSHRPHDDKLALEICQGLRPELAEGTPKVYGELAKHCCCADPSMRPTAKQLLYIFNHWWSLMNMDDSEVYQIRNSFLSADKLIDVIEEKRIMAVKSEAAIYTSRLLQFQNVLDRRNISNYSTNGSTTNYESINESINSSQFLLLDLNLPDITIDL
;
A
#
# COMPACT_ATOMS: atom_id res chain seq x y z
N MET A 1 -60.07 -5.93 22.89
CA MET A 1 -60.64 -4.86 22.04
C MET A 1 -59.57 -4.54 21.01
N GLY A 2 -59.57 -5.03 19.77
CA GLY A 2 -60.68 -5.24 18.84
C GLY A 2 -60.73 -4.06 17.86
N THR A 3 -60.60 -4.37 16.57
CA THR A 3 -60.75 -3.51 15.36
C THR A 3 -59.51 -2.69 14.93
N SER A 4 -59.14 -2.57 13.66
CA SER A 4 -59.55 -3.25 12.41
C SER A 4 -58.55 -2.87 11.30
N LEU A 5 -58.28 -3.82 10.41
CA LEU A 5 -57.65 -3.60 9.11
C LEU A 5 -58.51 -2.70 8.21
N SER A 6 -57.87 -1.80 7.45
CA SER A 6 -58.37 -1.31 6.17
C SER A 6 -57.23 -1.15 5.17
N SER A 7 -57.37 -1.89 4.08
CA SER A 7 -56.55 -2.04 2.88
C SER A 7 -56.49 -0.80 1.96
N ILE A 8 -55.68 -0.91 0.89
CA ILE A 8 -55.63 -0.17 -0.40
C ILE A 8 -54.34 0.71 -0.49
N ASN A 9 -53.42 0.63 -1.47
CA ASN A 9 -53.45 0.08 -2.83
C ASN A 9 -52.04 -0.30 -3.32
N ASN A 10 -51.92 -1.44 -4.02
CA ASN A 10 -50.77 -1.84 -4.83
C ASN A 10 -50.81 -1.10 -6.19
N ASN A 11 -49.69 -0.51 -6.60
CA ASN A 11 -49.49 -0.06 -7.99
C ASN A 11 -48.04 -0.34 -8.44
N SER A 12 -47.69 -1.63 -8.52
CA SER A 12 -46.54 -2.08 -9.30
C SER A 12 -46.97 -2.30 -10.74
N ARG A 13 -46.64 -1.36 -11.63
CA ARG A 13 -46.80 -1.54 -13.08
C ARG A 13 -45.89 -2.66 -13.55
N HIS A 14 -46.47 -3.84 -13.76
CA HIS A 14 -45.89 -4.93 -14.53
C HIS A 14 -45.75 -4.49 -15.99
N ILE A 15 -44.51 -4.39 -16.47
CA ILE A 15 -44.23 -4.33 -17.90
C ILE A 15 -44.03 -5.77 -18.37
N ASN A 16 -45.07 -6.33 -18.98
CA ASN A 16 -45.02 -7.57 -19.76
C ASN A 16 -44.21 -7.31 -21.03
N ILE A 17 -43.10 -8.04 -21.22
CA ILE A 17 -42.39 -8.11 -22.50
C ILE A 17 -42.57 -9.52 -23.06
N PRO A 18 -42.99 -9.71 -24.33
CA PRO A 18 -43.36 -11.01 -24.87
C PRO A 18 -42.13 -11.90 -25.09
N ILE A 19 -42.28 -13.18 -24.78
CA ILE A 19 -41.34 -14.24 -25.14
C ILE A 19 -41.56 -14.60 -26.62
N PRO A 20 -40.55 -14.52 -27.50
CA PRO A 20 -40.65 -15.17 -28.81
C PRO A 20 -40.27 -16.64 -28.64
N GLN A 21 -41.26 -17.52 -28.71
CA GLN A 21 -41.06 -18.92 -29.08
C GLN A 21 -40.71 -18.95 -30.57
N ASN A 22 -39.49 -19.37 -30.92
CA ASN A 22 -39.15 -19.96 -32.21
C ASN A 22 -37.77 -20.63 -32.14
N LEU A 23 -37.78 -21.96 -31.98
CA LEU A 23 -36.65 -22.84 -32.23
C LEU A 23 -36.72 -23.32 -33.69
N PRO A 24 -35.63 -23.28 -34.46
CA PRO A 24 -35.36 -24.28 -35.48
C PRO A 24 -34.25 -25.21 -35.00
N SER A 25 -34.57 -26.50 -35.02
CA SER A 25 -33.62 -27.61 -35.04
C SER A 25 -32.77 -27.59 -36.30
N SER A 26 -31.43 -27.70 -36.17
CA SER A 26 -30.59 -28.62 -36.97
C SER A 26 -29.09 -28.36 -36.76
N SER A 27 -28.42 -29.40 -36.27
CA SER A 27 -27.03 -29.82 -36.49
C SER A 27 -26.05 -28.92 -37.28
N SER A 28 -24.99 -28.46 -36.61
CA SER A 28 -23.60 -28.71 -37.03
C SER A 28 -22.64 -28.32 -35.89
N ASN A 29 -21.87 -29.29 -35.41
CA ASN A 29 -20.88 -29.09 -34.34
C ASN A 29 -19.66 -28.32 -34.85
N GLN A 30 -19.68 -27.00 -34.68
CA GLN A 30 -18.50 -26.15 -34.59
C GLN A 30 -18.68 -25.32 -33.31
N PRO A 31 -17.66 -25.17 -32.42
CA PRO A 31 -17.79 -24.26 -31.30
C PRO A 31 -17.95 -22.84 -31.86
N SER A 32 -19.16 -22.28 -31.72
CA SER A 32 -19.46 -20.92 -32.15
C SER A 32 -18.66 -19.95 -31.30
N PHE A 33 -17.49 -19.54 -31.77
CA PHE A 33 -16.73 -18.50 -31.09
C PHE A 33 -17.50 -17.17 -31.23
N PRO A 34 -17.88 -16.51 -30.12
CA PRO A 34 -18.82 -15.37 -30.12
C PRO A 34 -18.26 -14.07 -30.71
N CYS A 35 -17.01 -14.04 -31.18
CA CYS A 35 -16.30 -12.84 -31.64
C CYS A 35 -15.66 -13.13 -33.02
N LYS A 36 -15.94 -12.32 -34.05
CA LYS A 36 -15.48 -12.49 -35.45
C LYS A 36 -13.95 -12.44 -35.65
N HIS A 37 -13.14 -12.29 -34.59
CA HIS A 37 -11.67 -12.19 -34.65
C HIS A 37 -10.96 -13.57 -34.60
N ILE A 38 -11.57 -14.61 -35.16
CA ILE A 38 -11.15 -16.01 -35.05
C ILE A 38 -9.81 -16.22 -35.78
N GLN A 39 -8.90 -16.99 -35.14
CA GLN A 39 -7.55 -17.43 -35.56
C GLN A 39 -6.30 -16.56 -35.27
N ARG A 40 -6.37 -15.24 -35.04
CA ARG A 40 -5.14 -14.43 -34.76
C ARG A 40 -5.01 -13.89 -33.33
N TYR A 41 -6.09 -13.86 -32.55
CA TYR A 41 -6.14 -13.13 -31.27
C TYR A 41 -6.91 -13.85 -30.16
N LEU A 42 -7.33 -15.10 -30.40
CA LEU A 42 -7.88 -15.96 -29.36
C LEU A 42 -6.70 -16.65 -28.67
N ASP A 43 -6.65 -16.59 -27.34
CA ASP A 43 -5.82 -17.54 -26.61
C ASP A 43 -6.49 -18.93 -26.59
N ILE A 44 -5.79 -19.91 -26.00
CA ILE A 44 -6.27 -21.29 -25.89
C ILE A 44 -7.61 -21.42 -25.15
N ASP A 45 -8.01 -20.38 -24.40
CA ASP A 45 -9.21 -20.36 -23.56
C ASP A 45 -10.36 -19.55 -24.21
N GLY A 46 -10.16 -19.05 -25.44
CA GLY A 46 -11.18 -18.33 -26.20
C GLY A 46 -11.29 -16.83 -25.88
N TRP A 47 -10.30 -16.26 -25.17
CA TRP A 47 -10.26 -14.82 -24.92
C TRP A 47 -9.79 -14.05 -26.15
N CYS A 48 -10.55 -13.03 -26.56
CA CYS A 48 -10.13 -12.12 -27.64
C CYS A 48 -9.60 -10.79 -27.10
N LYS A 49 -8.29 -10.57 -27.28
CA LYS A 49 -7.61 -9.31 -26.95
C LYS A 49 -8.27 -8.08 -27.60
N LYS A 50 -8.61 -8.15 -28.89
CA LYS A 50 -9.25 -7.06 -29.62
C LYS A 50 -10.65 -6.73 -29.09
N CYS A 51 -11.47 -7.75 -28.82
CA CYS A 51 -12.81 -7.57 -28.27
C CYS A 51 -12.72 -6.91 -26.86
N THR A 52 -11.76 -7.33 -26.03
CA THR A 52 -11.51 -6.75 -24.68
C THR A 52 -11.06 -5.29 -24.72
N MET A 53 -10.13 -4.95 -25.61
CA MET A 53 -9.72 -3.55 -25.75
C MET A 53 -10.87 -2.70 -26.24
N LYS A 54 -11.68 -3.18 -27.19
CA LYS A 54 -12.81 -2.42 -27.76
C LYS A 54 -13.87 -2.05 -26.71
N SER A 55 -14.09 -2.88 -25.68
CA SER A 55 -15.10 -2.64 -24.65
C SER A 55 -14.70 -1.59 -23.60
N VAL A 56 -13.46 -1.11 -23.60
CA VAL A 56 -13.01 -0.06 -22.67
C VAL A 56 -13.61 1.29 -23.11
N ASN A 57 -14.48 1.85 -22.29
CA ASN A 57 -14.97 3.22 -22.46
C ASN A 57 -15.18 3.82 -21.07
N THR A 58 -14.19 4.55 -20.60
CA THR A 58 -14.20 5.21 -19.29
C THR A 58 -14.80 6.63 -19.34
N GLY A 59 -15.05 7.16 -20.55
CA GLY A 59 -15.36 8.58 -20.76
C GLY A 59 -14.12 9.49 -20.79
N LEU A 60 -12.93 8.98 -20.42
CA LEU A 60 -11.68 9.74 -20.42
C LEU A 60 -10.63 9.10 -21.34
N ARG A 61 -10.31 9.81 -22.43
CA ARG A 61 -9.47 9.30 -23.52
C ARG A 61 -8.11 8.78 -23.05
N ASP A 62 -7.44 9.48 -22.13
CA ASP A 62 -6.10 9.07 -21.68
C ASP A 62 -6.11 7.92 -20.68
N LEU A 63 -7.21 7.75 -19.94
CA LEU A 63 -7.46 6.58 -19.12
C LEU A 63 -7.80 5.35 -19.98
N ASP A 64 -8.61 5.52 -21.02
CA ASP A 64 -8.86 4.48 -22.02
C ASP A 64 -7.55 4.01 -22.66
N LYS A 65 -6.68 4.95 -23.05
CA LYS A 65 -5.35 4.63 -23.58
C LYS A 65 -4.49 3.89 -22.56
N LEU A 66 -4.55 4.25 -21.27
CA LEU A 66 -3.84 3.53 -20.22
C LEU A 66 -4.31 2.07 -20.14
N ILE A 67 -5.61 1.85 -19.93
CA ILE A 67 -6.20 0.52 -19.79
C ILE A 67 -5.91 -0.33 -21.03
N ARG A 68 -6.19 0.18 -22.23
CA ARG A 68 -5.95 -0.52 -23.51
C ARG A 68 -4.48 -0.88 -23.71
N ARG A 69 -3.53 -0.01 -23.31
CA ARG A 69 -2.09 -0.32 -23.36
C ARG A 69 -1.70 -1.47 -22.44
N THR A 70 -2.35 -1.60 -21.28
CA THR A 70 -2.08 -2.74 -20.39
C THR A 70 -2.55 -4.04 -21.05
N GLN A 71 -3.78 -4.06 -21.56
CA GLN A 71 -4.39 -5.19 -22.25
C GLN A 71 -3.68 -5.57 -23.55
N SER A 72 -3.11 -4.61 -24.29
CA SER A 72 -2.40 -4.89 -25.54
C SER A 72 -1.13 -5.71 -25.32
N LYS A 73 -0.45 -5.46 -24.18
CA LYS A 73 0.81 -6.13 -23.81
C LYS A 73 0.60 -7.58 -23.37
N SER A 74 -0.58 -7.91 -22.84
CA SER A 74 -0.93 -9.26 -22.41
C SER A 74 -0.99 -10.23 -23.57
N THR A 75 -0.44 -11.42 -23.42
CA THR A 75 -0.46 -12.52 -24.39
C THR A 75 -1.52 -13.57 -24.07
N SER A 76 -2.00 -13.61 -22.82
CA SER A 76 -2.98 -14.58 -22.30
C SER A 76 -4.04 -13.89 -21.43
N TRP A 77 -5.24 -14.47 -21.34
CA TRP A 77 -6.30 -14.06 -20.41
C TRP A 77 -5.85 -14.07 -18.95
N THR A 78 -4.83 -14.83 -18.62
CA THR A 78 -4.30 -14.95 -17.26
C THR A 78 -3.23 -13.92 -16.93
N ASP A 79 -2.79 -13.11 -17.90
CA ASP A 79 -1.75 -12.11 -17.68
C ASP A 79 -2.31 -10.92 -16.86
N PRO A 80 -1.52 -10.33 -15.96
CA PRO A 80 -1.99 -9.18 -15.19
C PRO A 80 -2.16 -7.96 -16.12
N PHE A 81 -3.39 -7.43 -16.17
CA PHE A 81 -3.76 -6.22 -16.92
C PHE A 81 -4.98 -5.56 -16.27
N LEU A 82 -5.15 -4.26 -16.49
CA LEU A 82 -6.28 -3.53 -15.91
C LEU A 82 -7.59 -3.81 -16.65
N GLU A 83 -8.62 -4.04 -15.85
CA GLU A 83 -9.98 -4.17 -16.32
C GLU A 83 -10.73 -2.83 -16.18
N TRP A 84 -11.56 -2.52 -17.17
CA TRP A 84 -12.67 -1.58 -16.95
C TRP A 84 -13.83 -2.40 -16.38
N ILE A 85 -14.17 -2.14 -15.12
CA ILE A 85 -15.15 -2.94 -14.38
C ILE A 85 -16.44 -2.12 -14.22
N PRO A 86 -17.55 -2.52 -14.87
CA PRO A 86 -18.84 -1.87 -14.65
C PRO A 86 -19.24 -1.85 -13.19
N PHE A 87 -19.75 -0.72 -12.70
CA PHE A 87 -20.09 -0.55 -11.28
C PHE A 87 -21.15 -1.54 -10.80
N ASP A 88 -22.11 -1.91 -11.66
CA ASP A 88 -23.17 -2.89 -11.37
C ASP A 88 -22.67 -4.31 -11.05
N ASN A 89 -21.36 -4.57 -11.26
CA ASN A 89 -20.74 -5.82 -10.84
C ASN A 89 -20.37 -5.85 -9.35
N PHE A 90 -20.59 -4.76 -8.60
CA PHE A 90 -20.30 -4.67 -7.18
C PHE A 90 -21.59 -4.75 -6.34
N ARG A 91 -21.55 -5.54 -5.26
CA ARG A 91 -22.61 -5.65 -4.24
C ARG A 91 -22.01 -5.48 -2.85
N ASP A 92 -22.86 -5.39 -1.84
CA ASP A 92 -22.47 -5.31 -0.42
C ASP A 92 -21.42 -4.21 -0.18
N ILE A 93 -21.68 -3.03 -0.74
CA ILE A 93 -20.77 -1.89 -0.71
C ILE A 93 -20.88 -1.23 0.66
N HIS A 94 -19.79 -1.25 1.43
CA HIS A 94 -19.72 -0.66 2.76
C HIS A 94 -18.51 0.26 2.87
N LYS A 95 -18.71 1.49 3.35
CA LYS A 95 -17.60 2.42 3.64
C LYS A 95 -16.76 1.84 4.77
N ILE A 96 -15.44 1.74 4.56
CA ILE A 96 -14.49 1.23 5.56
C ILE A 96 -13.46 2.27 6.00
N GLY A 97 -13.34 3.38 5.27
CA GLY A 97 -12.45 4.47 5.67
C GLY A 97 -12.57 5.67 4.76
N GLU A 98 -12.05 6.80 5.22
CA GLU A 98 -11.92 8.03 4.46
C GLU A 98 -10.58 8.67 4.82
N GLY A 99 -9.78 8.97 3.80
CA GLY A 99 -8.52 9.69 3.92
C GLY A 99 -8.62 11.06 3.25
N GLY A 100 -7.53 11.83 3.26
CA GLY A 100 -7.55 13.19 2.70
C GLY A 100 -7.79 13.28 1.18
N PHE A 101 -7.62 12.18 0.44
CA PHE A 101 -7.72 12.16 -1.03
C PHE A 101 -8.76 11.19 -1.59
N GLY A 102 -9.59 10.58 -0.73
CA GLY A 102 -10.59 9.63 -1.19
C GLY A 102 -11.29 8.85 -0.09
N VAL A 103 -12.37 8.19 -0.49
CA VAL A 103 -13.15 7.29 0.36
C VAL A 103 -12.87 5.85 -0.06
N VAL A 104 -12.76 4.96 0.91
CA VAL A 104 -12.49 3.54 0.70
C VAL A 104 -13.70 2.73 1.13
N TYR A 105 -14.14 1.84 0.25
CA TYR A 105 -15.23 0.90 0.48
C TYR A 105 -14.75 -0.55 0.34
N ARG A 106 -15.36 -1.46 1.08
CA ARG A 106 -15.35 -2.89 0.79
C ARG A 106 -16.55 -3.21 -0.09
N ALA A 107 -16.37 -4.08 -1.08
CA ALA A 107 -17.47 -4.61 -1.89
C ALA A 107 -17.23 -6.07 -2.28
N THR A 108 -18.30 -6.74 -2.70
CA THR A 108 -18.27 -8.04 -3.36
C THR A 108 -18.26 -7.84 -4.88
N TRP A 109 -17.20 -8.26 -5.57
CA TRP A 109 -17.16 -8.29 -7.03
C TRP A 109 -17.77 -9.60 -7.55
N ILE A 110 -19.01 -9.52 -8.05
CA ILE A 110 -19.85 -10.70 -8.39
C ILE A 110 -19.19 -11.58 -9.45
N GLN A 111 -18.59 -10.97 -10.48
CA GLN A 111 -17.98 -11.73 -11.57
C GLN A 111 -16.68 -12.42 -11.15
N GLY A 112 -16.08 -12.02 -10.01
CA GLY A 112 -14.77 -12.48 -9.58
C GLY A 112 -13.63 -11.95 -10.45
N ARG A 113 -12.40 -12.12 -9.97
CA ARG A 113 -11.19 -11.87 -10.78
C ARG A 113 -10.97 -12.96 -11.80
N ARG A 114 -10.15 -12.67 -12.82
CA ARG A 114 -9.63 -13.65 -13.78
C ARG A 114 -8.83 -14.73 -13.05
N LYS A 115 -9.06 -16.01 -13.39
CA LYS A 115 -8.31 -17.15 -12.84
C LYS A 115 -6.96 -17.27 -13.49
N ASN A 116 -5.98 -17.71 -12.71
CA ASN A 116 -4.69 -18.14 -13.25
C ASN A 116 -4.78 -19.62 -13.66
N LYS A 117 -3.99 -20.04 -14.66
CA LYS A 117 -3.96 -21.44 -15.16
C LYS A 117 -3.69 -22.49 -14.07
N LEU A 118 -3.07 -22.08 -12.96
CA LEU A 118 -2.71 -22.95 -11.84
C LEU A 118 -3.86 -23.14 -10.83
N GLU A 119 -4.92 -22.32 -10.88
CA GLU A 119 -6.07 -22.40 -9.96
C GLU A 119 -7.15 -23.38 -10.45
N GLY A 120 -7.03 -23.88 -11.69
CA GLY A 120 -7.86 -24.96 -12.24
C GLY A 120 -7.41 -26.32 -11.72
N LYS A 121 -8.16 -26.94 -10.81
CA LYS A 121 -7.93 -28.36 -10.47
C LYS A 121 -8.30 -29.22 -11.68
N LYS A 122 -7.35 -30.01 -12.19
CA LYS A 122 -7.64 -31.11 -13.13
C LYS A 122 -8.55 -32.13 -12.45
N GLY A 123 -9.85 -32.05 -12.70
CA GLY A 123 -10.79 -33.12 -12.37
C GLY A 123 -10.50 -34.36 -13.21
N ARG A 124 -10.76 -35.56 -12.66
CA ARG A 124 -10.49 -36.88 -13.28
C ARG A 124 -11.23 -37.14 -14.61
N ASN A 125 -12.15 -36.27 -15.02
CA ASN A 125 -12.90 -36.41 -16.27
C ASN A 125 -12.57 -35.22 -17.17
N ASN A 126 -11.83 -35.45 -18.26
CA ASN A 126 -11.39 -34.49 -19.28
C ASN A 126 -12.54 -33.73 -19.99
N LYS A 127 -13.34 -32.94 -19.26
CA LYS A 127 -14.22 -31.90 -19.80
C LYS A 127 -13.87 -30.59 -19.11
N MET A 128 -12.99 -29.80 -19.72
CA MET A 128 -12.72 -28.41 -19.35
C MET A 128 -13.98 -27.57 -19.59
N GLN A 129 -14.82 -27.42 -18.58
CA GLN A 129 -15.63 -26.20 -18.43
C GLN A 129 -15.02 -25.42 -17.27
N GLU A 130 -13.78 -24.95 -17.45
CA GLU A 130 -13.16 -24.05 -16.50
C GLU A 130 -13.77 -22.66 -16.71
N HIS A 131 -14.61 -22.21 -15.77
CA HIS A 131 -15.03 -20.82 -15.75
C HIS A 131 -13.78 -19.92 -15.71
N MET A 132 -13.63 -19.02 -16.70
CA MET A 132 -12.50 -18.10 -16.88
C MET A 132 -12.29 -17.12 -15.71
N ARG A 133 -13.24 -17.04 -14.78
CA ARG A 133 -13.20 -16.21 -13.57
C ARG A 133 -13.40 -17.04 -12.31
N THR A 134 -12.94 -16.47 -11.20
CA THR A 134 -13.17 -16.96 -9.84
C THR A 134 -14.64 -16.83 -9.44
N SER A 135 -15.03 -17.45 -8.33
CA SER A 135 -16.28 -17.12 -7.64
C SER A 135 -16.27 -15.63 -7.23
N PRO A 136 -17.41 -15.05 -6.81
CA PRO A 136 -17.41 -13.71 -6.22
C PRO A 136 -16.31 -13.54 -5.17
N ILE A 137 -15.58 -12.43 -5.22
CA ILE A 137 -14.50 -12.11 -4.28
C ILE A 137 -14.74 -10.77 -3.59
N LYS A 138 -14.18 -10.61 -2.39
CA LYS A 138 -14.10 -9.30 -1.73
C LYS A 138 -13.03 -8.45 -2.43
N VAL A 139 -13.34 -7.18 -2.65
CA VAL A 139 -12.45 -6.17 -3.22
C VAL A 139 -12.52 -4.87 -2.43
N THR A 140 -11.47 -4.07 -2.56
CA THR A 140 -11.45 -2.69 -2.09
C THR A 140 -11.80 -1.77 -3.26
N LEU A 141 -12.75 -0.85 -3.05
CA LEU A 141 -13.10 0.22 -3.96
C LEU A 141 -12.58 1.54 -3.37
N LYS A 142 -11.53 2.10 -3.96
CA LYS A 142 -10.97 3.39 -3.55
C LYS A 142 -11.43 4.49 -4.51
N CYS A 143 -12.38 5.31 -4.07
CA CYS A 143 -12.87 6.45 -4.84
C CYS A 143 -11.82 7.55 -4.84
N ILE A 144 -11.51 8.06 -6.03
CA ILE A 144 -10.54 9.14 -6.22
C ILE A 144 -11.32 10.46 -6.22
N LYS A 145 -11.15 11.23 -5.15
CA LYS A 145 -11.89 12.49 -4.98
C LYS A 145 -11.56 13.49 -6.09
N ASN A 146 -12.57 14.16 -6.63
CA ASN A 146 -12.44 15.17 -7.71
C ASN A 146 -11.80 14.61 -9.00
N SER A 147 -11.95 13.32 -9.27
CA SER A 147 -11.34 12.67 -10.45
C SER A 147 -12.04 12.97 -11.78
N GLN A 148 -13.12 13.75 -11.76
CA GLN A 148 -13.73 14.33 -12.97
C GLN A 148 -12.77 15.32 -13.66
N GLU A 149 -11.91 16.00 -12.89
CA GLU A 149 -10.91 16.96 -13.36
C GLU A 149 -9.49 16.37 -13.26
N ILE A 150 -9.35 15.06 -13.43
CA ILE A 150 -8.08 14.36 -13.25
C ILE A 150 -6.97 14.93 -14.15
N SER A 151 -5.84 15.29 -13.54
CA SER A 151 -4.72 15.89 -14.25
C SER A 151 -3.87 14.85 -14.99
N ASP A 152 -3.17 15.29 -16.03
CA ASP A 152 -2.21 14.46 -16.77
C ASP A 152 -1.12 13.86 -15.86
N GLU A 153 -0.72 14.63 -14.86
CA GLU A 153 0.25 14.17 -13.88
C GLU A 153 -0.32 13.06 -12.99
N TYR A 154 -1.56 13.18 -12.54
CA TYR A 154 -2.19 12.10 -11.78
C TYR A 154 -2.30 10.84 -12.64
N LEU A 155 -2.64 10.95 -13.92
CA LEU A 155 -2.61 9.81 -14.86
C LEU A 155 -1.21 9.23 -15.04
N LYS A 156 -0.16 10.06 -15.03
CA LYS A 156 1.25 9.59 -15.05
C LYS A 156 1.57 8.79 -13.81
N ARG A 157 1.13 9.22 -12.63
CA ARG A 157 1.35 8.47 -11.39
C ARG A 157 0.47 7.24 -11.27
N LEU A 158 -0.74 7.24 -11.80
CA LEU A 158 -1.56 6.03 -11.92
C LEU A 158 -0.87 4.97 -12.81
N LYS A 159 -0.13 5.38 -13.86
CA LYS A 159 0.73 4.46 -14.63
C LYS A 159 1.86 3.88 -13.77
N ILE A 160 2.46 4.68 -12.89
CA ILE A 160 3.49 4.22 -11.95
C ILE A 160 2.90 3.24 -10.94
N TYR A 161 1.74 3.57 -10.37
CA TYR A 161 0.99 2.70 -9.46
C TYR A 161 0.70 1.35 -10.12
N TYR A 162 0.15 1.34 -11.34
CA TYR A 162 -0.04 0.11 -12.10
C TYR A 162 1.26 -0.67 -12.31
N LYS A 163 2.32 -0.01 -12.79
CA LYS A 163 3.63 -0.67 -12.96
C LYS A 163 4.13 -1.29 -11.67
N SER A 164 3.96 -0.61 -10.53
CA SER A 164 4.34 -1.16 -9.23
C SER A 164 3.54 -2.40 -8.87
N SER A 165 2.22 -2.40 -9.08
CA SER A 165 1.36 -3.55 -8.79
C SER A 165 1.67 -4.80 -9.62
N LEU A 166 2.35 -4.65 -10.77
CA LEU A 166 2.77 -5.76 -11.61
C LEU A 166 4.06 -6.43 -11.15
N ILE A 167 4.84 -5.82 -10.26
CA ILE A 167 6.17 -6.32 -9.97
C ILE A 167 6.02 -7.62 -9.16
N GLN A 168 6.13 -8.73 -9.86
CA GLN A 168 6.10 -10.05 -9.27
C GLN A 168 7.50 -10.44 -8.85
N SER A 169 7.60 -11.07 -7.70
CA SER A 169 8.81 -11.76 -7.31
C SER A 169 8.50 -13.12 -6.79
N ARG A 170 9.38 -14.06 -7.16
CA ARG A 170 9.30 -15.46 -6.75
C ARG A 170 9.72 -15.67 -5.29
N LYS A 171 10.14 -14.62 -4.58
CA LYS A 171 10.51 -14.69 -3.16
C LYS A 171 9.28 -14.51 -2.29
N ARG A 172 9.16 -15.35 -1.26
CA ARG A 172 8.01 -15.46 -0.35
C ARG A 172 7.51 -14.13 0.26
N MET A 173 8.39 -13.14 0.43
CA MET A 173 8.14 -11.87 1.14
C MET A 173 7.85 -10.68 0.20
N GLN A 174 7.45 -10.92 -1.05
CA GLN A 174 7.28 -9.88 -2.07
C GLN A 174 5.87 -9.85 -2.68
N GLN A 175 4.85 -9.97 -1.83
CA GLN A 175 3.48 -9.75 -2.28
C GLN A 175 3.21 -8.25 -2.32
N LEU A 176 2.86 -7.76 -3.50
CA LEU A 176 2.29 -6.43 -3.71
C LEU A 176 0.77 -6.56 -3.81
N LEU A 177 0.07 -5.52 -3.35
CA LEU A 177 -1.39 -5.46 -3.43
C LEU A 177 -1.83 -5.54 -4.90
N LYS A 178 -2.70 -6.50 -5.24
CA LYS A 178 -3.18 -6.62 -6.62
C LYS A 178 -4.06 -5.44 -6.98
N PHE A 179 -3.82 -4.88 -8.17
CA PHE A 179 -4.64 -3.84 -8.77
C PHE A 179 -5.41 -4.43 -9.95
N TYR A 180 -6.70 -4.71 -9.75
CA TYR A 180 -7.52 -5.44 -10.71
C TYR A 180 -7.99 -4.56 -11.87
N GLY A 181 -8.31 -3.30 -11.58
CA GLY A 181 -8.93 -2.46 -12.58
C GLY A 181 -9.47 -1.16 -12.05
N ILE A 182 -10.24 -0.50 -12.90
CA ILE A 182 -10.82 0.81 -12.65
C ILE A 182 -12.31 0.71 -12.90
N SER A 183 -13.08 1.40 -12.06
CA SER A 183 -14.51 1.58 -12.22
C SER A 183 -14.84 3.08 -12.16
N LEU A 184 -16.12 3.40 -12.28
CA LEU A 184 -16.67 4.75 -12.17
C LEU A 184 -17.92 4.66 -11.34
N ASP A 185 -18.00 5.48 -10.30
CA ASP A 185 -19.21 5.63 -9.50
C ASP A 185 -20.26 6.37 -10.32
N PRO A 186 -21.41 5.77 -10.64
CA PRO A 186 -22.44 6.42 -11.43
C PRO A 186 -23.14 7.57 -10.68
N SER A 187 -23.07 7.59 -9.35
CA SER A 187 -23.72 8.62 -8.52
C SER A 187 -22.89 9.88 -8.38
N THR A 188 -21.57 9.74 -8.27
CA THR A 188 -20.64 10.87 -8.07
C THR A 188 -19.86 11.22 -9.34
N GLY A 189 -19.79 10.32 -10.32
CA GLY A 189 -18.92 10.47 -11.48
C GLY A 189 -17.42 10.37 -11.14
N GLU A 190 -17.07 9.90 -9.95
CA GLU A 190 -15.68 9.71 -9.54
C GLU A 190 -15.15 8.35 -10.00
N TYR A 191 -13.92 8.33 -10.49
CA TYR A 191 -13.19 7.10 -10.80
C TYR A 191 -12.82 6.34 -9.52
N ILE A 192 -12.87 5.01 -9.62
CA ILE A 192 -12.62 4.09 -8.52
C ILE A 192 -11.46 3.17 -8.89
N LEU A 193 -10.47 3.05 -8.00
CA LEU A 193 -9.45 2.00 -8.09
C LEU A 193 -9.98 0.73 -7.43
N VAL A 194 -9.91 -0.40 -8.15
CA VAL A 194 -10.38 -1.70 -7.66
C VAL A 194 -9.17 -2.57 -7.35
N THR A 195 -8.92 -2.82 -6.06
CA THR A 195 -7.76 -3.57 -5.59
C THR A 195 -8.16 -4.78 -4.75
N GLU A 196 -7.19 -5.64 -4.45
CA GLU A 196 -7.33 -6.70 -3.45
C GLU A 196 -7.82 -6.13 -2.11
N TYR A 197 -8.67 -6.91 -1.45
CA TYR A 197 -9.16 -6.57 -0.12
C TYR A 197 -8.20 -7.12 0.95
N ALA A 198 -7.75 -6.25 1.84
CA ALA A 198 -6.92 -6.62 2.98
C ALA A 198 -7.83 -7.00 4.16
N GLU A 199 -7.97 -8.30 4.42
CA GLU A 199 -8.89 -8.85 5.44
C GLU A 199 -8.64 -8.27 6.83
N HIS A 200 -7.38 -7.95 7.14
CA HIS A 200 -6.96 -7.42 8.44
C HIS A 200 -6.75 -5.91 8.43
N GLY A 201 -7.14 -5.23 7.35
CA GLY A 201 -7.03 -3.78 7.22
C GLY A 201 -5.59 -3.29 7.12
N SER A 202 -5.34 -2.08 7.63
CA SER A 202 -3.99 -1.51 7.68
C SER A 202 -3.24 -1.95 8.94
N LEU A 203 -1.91 -1.91 8.90
CA LEU A 203 -1.04 -2.14 10.04
C LEU A 203 -1.38 -1.19 11.19
N HIS A 204 -1.81 0.04 10.89
CA HIS A 204 -2.32 0.98 11.89
C HIS A 204 -3.49 0.39 12.68
N LEU A 205 -4.51 -0.14 11.99
CA LEU A 205 -5.67 -0.75 12.65
C LEU A 205 -5.30 -2.03 13.38
N LEU A 206 -4.37 -2.81 12.82
CA LEU A 206 -3.91 -4.07 13.40
C LEU A 206 -3.17 -3.82 14.74
N LEU A 207 -2.23 -2.88 14.75
CA LEU A 207 -1.56 -2.41 15.96
C LEU A 207 -2.56 -1.78 16.93
N HIS A 208 -3.52 -1.00 16.44
CA HIS A 208 -4.49 -0.36 17.31
C HIS A 208 -5.36 -1.36 18.08
N ARG A 209 -5.82 -2.43 17.42
CA ARG A 209 -6.80 -3.38 17.97
C ARG A 209 -6.18 -4.58 18.68
N HIS A 210 -4.99 -5.01 18.25
CA HIS A 210 -4.44 -6.32 18.61
C HIS A 210 -2.95 -6.27 18.99
N PHE A 211 -2.40 -5.12 19.38
CA PHE A 211 -0.97 -4.96 19.68
C PHE A 211 -0.39 -6.06 20.57
N SER A 212 -1.03 -6.36 21.71
CA SER A 212 -0.56 -7.37 22.67
C SER A 212 -0.57 -8.81 22.16
N SER A 213 -1.26 -9.06 21.04
CA SER A 213 -1.34 -10.39 20.42
C SER A 213 -0.11 -10.74 19.57
N PHE A 214 0.73 -9.76 19.24
CA PHE A 214 1.86 -9.93 18.31
C PHE A 214 3.20 -9.92 19.03
N ARG A 215 4.04 -10.90 18.72
CA ARG A 215 5.41 -11.01 19.23
C ARG A 215 6.39 -10.37 18.25
N TRP A 216 7.65 -10.26 18.67
CA TRP A 216 8.72 -9.70 17.85
C TRP A 216 8.95 -10.47 16.55
N THR A 217 8.68 -11.77 16.54
CA THR A 217 8.66 -12.57 15.33
C THR A 217 7.73 -11.92 14.29
N GLU A 218 6.43 -11.76 14.57
CA GLU A 218 5.49 -11.14 13.61
C GLU A 218 5.89 -9.70 13.24
N LYS A 219 6.40 -8.91 14.20
CA LYS A 219 6.87 -7.54 13.93
C LYS A 219 8.04 -7.50 12.93
N ILE A 220 9.01 -8.41 13.08
CA ILE A 220 10.15 -8.54 12.15
C ILE A 220 9.67 -9.04 10.79
N TRP A 221 8.69 -9.96 10.76
CA TRP A 221 8.08 -10.43 9.52
C TRP A 221 7.50 -9.29 8.70
N TRP A 222 6.67 -8.43 9.32
CA TRP A 222 6.09 -7.28 8.64
C TRP A 222 7.17 -6.36 8.08
N LEU A 223 8.25 -6.12 8.84
CA LEU A 223 9.37 -5.31 8.38
C LEU A 223 10.07 -5.92 7.17
N CYS A 224 10.25 -7.25 7.12
CA CYS A 224 10.77 -7.95 5.95
C CYS A 224 9.89 -7.73 4.71
N ASP A 225 8.58 -7.91 4.83
CA ASP A 225 7.62 -7.73 3.74
C ASP A 225 7.60 -6.27 3.24
N ILE A 226 7.49 -5.31 4.17
CA ILE A 226 7.46 -3.86 3.89
C ILE A 226 8.74 -3.44 3.17
N ILE A 227 9.91 -3.84 3.69
CA ILE A 227 11.17 -3.41 3.08
C ILE A 227 11.42 -4.10 1.75
N SER A 228 10.93 -5.33 1.59
CA SER A 228 11.05 -6.04 0.33
C SER A 228 10.16 -5.41 -0.74
N ASN A 229 8.95 -4.96 -0.39
CA ASN A 229 8.08 -4.14 -1.24
C ASN A 229 8.80 -2.83 -1.63
N LEU A 230 9.38 -2.13 -0.65
CA LEU A 230 10.07 -0.85 -0.87
C LEU A 230 11.32 -1.00 -1.76
N LEU A 231 12.13 -2.03 -1.54
CA LEU A 231 13.32 -2.31 -2.36
C LEU A 231 12.93 -2.53 -3.83
N THR A 232 11.83 -3.24 -4.06
CA THR A 232 11.28 -3.48 -5.40
C THR A 232 10.90 -2.17 -6.09
N LEU A 233 10.22 -1.26 -5.39
CA LEU A 233 9.93 0.09 -5.89
C LEU A 233 11.21 0.87 -6.19
N HIS A 234 12.15 0.88 -5.25
CA HIS A 234 13.42 1.62 -5.36
C HIS A 234 14.28 1.13 -6.52
N LYS A 235 14.31 -0.18 -6.79
CA LYS A 235 14.99 -0.76 -7.96
C LYS A 235 14.35 -0.34 -9.28
N ALA A 236 13.02 -0.22 -9.31
CA ALA A 236 12.28 0.30 -10.46
C ALA A 236 12.39 1.84 -10.61
N GLY A 237 13.17 2.52 -9.77
CA GLY A 237 13.31 3.98 -9.79
C GLY A 237 12.10 4.72 -9.22
N ILE A 238 11.20 4.03 -8.51
CA ILE A 238 9.96 4.57 -7.95
C ILE A 238 10.21 4.94 -6.48
N VAL A 239 9.84 6.16 -6.10
CA VAL A 239 9.76 6.62 -4.71
C VAL A 239 8.33 6.46 -4.23
N HIS A 240 8.10 5.91 -3.04
CA HIS A 240 6.75 5.76 -2.51
C HIS A 240 6.19 7.11 -2.03
N GLY A 241 6.97 7.85 -1.25
CA GLY A 241 6.72 9.23 -0.84
C GLY A 241 5.62 9.45 0.19
N ASN A 242 5.00 8.39 0.72
CA ASN A 242 3.90 8.49 1.69
C ASN A 242 3.74 7.19 2.51
N ILE A 243 4.87 6.67 3.02
CA ILE A 243 4.86 5.46 3.85
C ILE A 243 4.43 5.85 5.26
N HIS A 244 3.39 5.17 5.76
CA HIS A 244 2.94 5.22 7.15
C HIS A 244 2.14 3.94 7.42
N SER A 245 1.86 3.62 8.68
CA SER A 245 1.15 2.40 9.07
C SER A 245 -0.23 2.25 8.44
N GLY A 246 -0.90 3.38 8.13
CA GLY A 246 -2.16 3.42 7.39
C GLY A 246 -2.07 2.92 5.94
N ASN A 247 -0.90 3.02 5.30
CA ASN A 247 -0.66 2.57 3.92
C ASN A 247 0.05 1.21 3.84
N VAL A 248 0.31 0.57 4.98
CA VAL A 248 0.74 -0.83 5.03
C VAL A 248 -0.49 -1.68 5.24
N LEU A 249 -0.90 -2.46 4.23
CA LEU A 249 -2.08 -3.32 4.30
C LEU A 249 -1.68 -4.76 4.67
N GLN A 250 -2.54 -5.44 5.42
CA GLN A 250 -2.32 -6.80 5.92
C GLN A 250 -3.24 -7.77 5.17
N ILE A 251 -2.63 -8.56 4.28
CA ILE A 251 -3.32 -9.50 3.38
C ILE A 251 -3.06 -10.92 3.86
N GLY A 252 -4.03 -11.80 3.71
CA GLY A 252 -3.95 -13.20 4.14
C GLY A 252 -5.17 -13.61 4.94
N ASP A 253 -5.30 -14.91 5.18
CA ASP A 253 -6.49 -15.47 5.82
C ASP A 253 -6.41 -15.43 7.36
N LEU A 254 -5.20 -15.42 7.92
CA LEU A 254 -4.95 -15.45 9.35
C LEU A 254 -4.12 -14.26 9.81
N ALA A 255 -4.54 -13.59 10.89
CA ALA A 255 -3.93 -12.37 11.40
C ALA A 255 -2.44 -12.50 11.77
N ARG A 256 -1.99 -13.71 12.17
CA ARG A 256 -0.59 -13.99 12.53
C ARG A 256 0.29 -14.39 11.34
N GLU A 257 -0.34 -14.69 10.20
CA GLU A 257 0.32 -15.13 8.97
C GLU A 257 0.07 -14.13 7.83
N THR A 258 -0.27 -12.89 8.18
CA THR A 258 -0.50 -11.84 7.20
C THR A 258 0.78 -11.48 6.49
N THR A 259 0.66 -11.21 5.21
CA THR A 259 1.69 -10.54 4.42
C THR A 259 1.43 -9.04 4.42
N SER A 260 2.48 -8.25 4.64
CA SER A 260 2.39 -6.80 4.58
C SER A 260 2.60 -6.29 3.14
N ALA A 261 1.67 -5.48 2.64
CA ALA A 261 1.78 -4.87 1.31
C ALA A 261 1.77 -3.35 1.42
N LEU A 262 2.69 -2.68 0.72
CA LEU A 262 2.62 -1.23 0.55
C LEU A 262 1.51 -0.87 -0.44
N SER A 263 0.68 0.09 -0.05
CA SER A 263 -0.42 0.63 -0.85
C SER A 263 -0.20 2.11 -1.16
N ASP A 264 -0.99 2.67 -2.08
CA ASP A 264 -0.99 4.10 -2.40
C ASP A 264 0.35 4.68 -2.90
N THR A 265 1.21 3.82 -3.47
CA THR A 265 2.47 4.21 -4.09
C THR A 265 2.28 5.34 -5.10
N GLY A 266 2.80 6.53 -4.76
CA GLY A 266 2.75 7.71 -5.62
C GLY A 266 1.36 8.32 -5.81
N LEU A 267 0.34 7.99 -5.00
CA LEU A 267 -1.01 8.56 -5.10
C LEU A 267 -1.34 9.51 -3.92
N ASN A 268 -0.37 10.29 -3.48
CA ASN A 268 -0.40 11.05 -2.22
C ASN A 268 -0.81 12.53 -2.37
N TYR A 269 -1.51 12.91 -3.43
CA TYR A 269 -1.98 14.27 -3.68
C TYR A 269 -3.30 14.26 -4.48
N PRO A 270 -4.03 15.39 -4.56
CA PRO A 270 -5.34 15.45 -5.21
C PRO A 270 -5.32 15.11 -6.70
N ALA A 271 -6.37 14.47 -7.21
CA ALA A 271 -6.47 14.12 -8.63
C ALA A 271 -6.53 15.33 -9.56
N SER A 272 -7.14 16.42 -9.10
CA SER A 272 -7.30 17.65 -9.88
C SER A 272 -6.09 18.58 -9.84
N SER A 273 -5.06 18.29 -9.06
CA SER A 273 -3.90 19.18 -8.99
C SER A 273 -3.13 19.12 -10.32
N SER A 274 -3.11 20.23 -11.06
CA SER A 274 -2.25 20.45 -12.20
C SER A 274 -0.93 21.09 -11.71
N PHE A 275 0.19 20.61 -12.23
CA PHE A 275 1.53 21.15 -11.87
C PHE A 275 1.85 22.46 -12.61
N HIS A 276 0.83 23.20 -13.06
CA HIS A 276 1.01 24.39 -13.89
C HIS A 276 1.26 25.68 -13.11
N ASP A 277 1.14 25.66 -11.78
CA ASP A 277 1.53 26.79 -10.94
C ASP A 277 2.96 26.60 -10.41
N ALA A 278 3.94 26.80 -11.29
CA ALA A 278 5.37 26.65 -10.99
C ALA A 278 5.86 27.55 -9.84
N GLU A 279 5.14 28.63 -9.50
CA GLU A 279 5.45 29.49 -8.35
C GLU A 279 5.06 28.88 -6.99
N ASN A 280 4.06 27.98 -6.94
CA ASN A 280 3.56 27.37 -5.70
C ASN A 280 4.16 25.99 -5.39
N PHE A 281 5.06 25.47 -6.25
CA PHE A 281 5.56 24.10 -6.12
C PHE A 281 6.66 23.92 -5.07
N ILE A 282 7.34 25.01 -4.69
CA ILE A 282 8.38 24.98 -3.66
C ILE A 282 7.76 24.91 -2.24
N THR A 283 6.42 24.94 -2.11
CA THR A 283 5.74 25.08 -0.79
C THR A 283 4.72 23.99 -0.46
N ASN A 284 4.17 23.26 -1.43
CA ASN A 284 3.10 22.29 -1.17
C ASN A 284 3.64 20.90 -0.80
N VAL A 285 3.69 20.60 0.50
CA VAL A 285 4.09 19.29 1.02
C VAL A 285 2.83 18.46 1.30
N TYR A 286 2.79 17.22 0.83
CA TYR A 286 1.69 16.29 1.09
C TYR A 286 2.15 15.07 1.85
N GLY A 287 1.38 14.67 2.88
CA GLY A 287 1.61 13.42 3.62
C GLY A 287 1.13 13.48 5.06
N VAL A 288 1.67 12.59 5.89
CA VAL A 288 1.38 12.51 7.33
C VAL A 288 2.60 13.03 8.10
N LEU A 289 2.46 14.21 8.71
CA LEU A 289 3.59 15.01 9.24
C LEU A 289 4.64 14.20 10.04
N PRO A 290 4.26 13.36 11.04
CA PRO A 290 5.24 12.56 11.78
C PRO A 290 6.16 11.65 10.94
N TYR A 291 5.73 11.20 9.76
CA TYR A 291 6.49 10.29 8.90
C TYR A 291 7.33 11.04 7.85
N LEU A 292 7.14 12.36 7.70
CA LEU A 292 7.85 13.14 6.71
C LEU A 292 9.30 13.39 7.16
N ALA A 293 10.23 13.08 6.26
CA ALA A 293 11.64 13.37 6.49
C ALA A 293 11.88 14.89 6.54
N PRO A 294 12.88 15.37 7.31
CA PRO A 294 13.20 16.79 7.43
C PRO A 294 13.35 17.50 6.08
N GLU A 295 14.03 16.87 5.12
CA GLU A 295 14.22 17.44 3.79
C GLU A 295 12.92 17.57 2.98
N VAL A 296 11.94 16.69 3.22
CA VAL A 296 10.62 16.74 2.57
C VAL A 296 9.77 17.86 3.18
N ILE A 297 9.80 18.01 4.51
CA ILE A 297 9.17 19.14 5.21
C ILE A 297 9.73 20.47 4.70
N LEU A 298 11.04 20.53 4.42
CA LEU A 298 11.72 21.69 3.85
C LEU A 298 11.47 21.90 2.34
N GLY A 299 10.62 21.11 1.70
CA GLY A 299 10.23 21.27 0.30
C GLY A 299 11.23 20.72 -0.72
N LYS A 300 12.23 19.93 -0.32
CA LYS A 300 13.20 19.32 -1.27
C LYS A 300 12.63 18.15 -2.07
N GLY A 301 11.37 17.78 -1.83
CA GLY A 301 10.68 16.68 -2.48
C GLY A 301 11.03 15.30 -1.90
N ALA A 302 10.16 14.32 -2.15
CA ALA A 302 10.37 12.95 -1.71
C ALA A 302 11.50 12.25 -2.48
N SER A 303 12.26 11.40 -1.79
CA SER A 303 13.36 10.62 -2.33
C SER A 303 13.35 9.20 -1.78
N LYS A 304 14.16 8.31 -2.36
CA LYS A 304 14.36 6.96 -1.80
C LYS A 304 14.84 7.00 -0.34
N ARG A 305 15.65 8.01 0.03
CA ARG A 305 16.14 8.17 1.41
C ARG A 305 15.07 8.74 2.35
N SER A 306 14.12 9.54 1.86
CA SER A 306 12.98 9.98 2.68
C SER A 306 12.00 8.85 2.95
N ASP A 307 11.85 7.88 2.03
CA ASP A 307 11.10 6.65 2.30
C ASP A 307 11.75 5.86 3.46
N ILE A 308 13.08 5.78 3.52
CA ILE A 308 13.79 5.11 4.63
C ILE A 308 13.56 5.83 5.97
N TYR A 309 13.51 7.16 5.96
CA TYR A 309 13.11 7.90 7.15
C TYR A 309 11.71 7.51 7.63
N SER A 310 10.76 7.42 6.69
CA SER A 310 9.38 7.00 6.99
C SER A 310 9.34 5.58 7.57
N ILE A 311 10.19 4.67 7.08
CA ILE A 311 10.38 3.32 7.65
C ILE A 311 10.91 3.41 9.09
N GLY A 312 11.86 4.29 9.37
CA GLY A 312 12.35 4.51 10.74
C GLY A 312 11.23 4.94 11.69
N ILE A 313 10.38 5.89 11.28
CA ILE A 313 9.20 6.30 12.07
C ILE A 313 8.20 5.15 12.24
N LEU A 314 7.98 4.35 11.19
CA LEU A 314 7.14 3.16 11.26
C LEU A 314 7.69 2.12 12.25
N MET A 315 9.01 1.97 12.36
CA MET A 315 9.64 1.11 13.37
C MET A 315 9.31 1.57 14.79
N PHE A 316 9.31 2.87 15.08
CA PHE A 316 8.88 3.39 16.39
C PHE A 316 7.41 3.08 16.70
N GLU A 317 6.54 3.10 15.69
CA GLU A 317 5.13 2.74 15.86
C GLU A 317 4.95 1.22 16.04
N ILE A 318 5.66 0.37 15.30
CA ILE A 318 5.62 -1.10 15.47
C ILE A 318 6.13 -1.50 16.87
N LEU A 319 7.14 -0.77 17.37
CA LEU A 319 7.70 -0.96 18.70
C LEU A 319 6.64 -0.79 19.79
N THR A 320 5.84 0.28 19.71
CA THR A 320 4.98 0.76 20.81
C THR A 320 3.48 0.54 20.59
N GLY A 321 3.06 0.38 19.34
CA GLY A 321 1.67 0.48 18.91
C GLY A 321 1.07 1.89 19.07
N ILE A 322 1.88 2.87 19.49
CA ILE A 322 1.47 4.27 19.69
C ILE A 322 1.80 5.04 18.42
N PRO A 323 0.81 5.70 17.78
CA PRO A 323 1.09 6.57 16.65
C PRO A 323 2.08 7.68 17.03
N PRO A 324 3.07 7.98 16.17
CA PRO A 324 4.17 8.89 16.48
C PRO A 324 3.63 10.30 16.77
N PHE A 325 4.09 10.90 17.88
CA PHE A 325 3.68 12.23 18.36
C PHE A 325 2.17 12.40 18.66
N SER A 326 1.48 11.31 18.99
CA SER A 326 0.02 11.32 19.25
C SER A 326 -0.44 12.22 20.39
N HIS A 327 0.44 12.59 21.32
CA HIS A 327 0.13 13.43 22.47
C HIS A 327 0.08 14.94 22.16
N ARG A 328 0.32 15.36 20.91
CA ARG A 328 0.45 16.78 20.55
C ARG A 328 -0.12 17.10 19.17
N PRO A 329 -0.45 18.38 18.90
CA PRO A 329 -0.89 18.82 17.58
C PRO A 329 0.15 18.54 16.49
N HIS A 330 -0.31 18.21 15.29
CA HIS A 330 0.52 18.08 14.11
C HIS A 330 0.56 19.41 13.34
N ASP A 331 1.35 20.37 13.83
CA ASP A 331 1.41 21.76 13.36
C ASP A 331 2.83 22.18 12.93
N ASP A 332 3.00 23.47 12.58
CA ASP A 332 4.29 24.08 12.22
C ASP A 332 5.36 23.90 13.30
N LYS A 333 4.96 23.89 14.58
CA LYS A 333 5.90 23.71 15.69
C LYS A 333 6.46 22.30 15.68
N LEU A 334 5.60 21.27 15.54
CA LEU A 334 6.07 19.89 15.41
C LEU A 334 6.96 19.72 14.17
N ALA A 335 6.59 20.32 13.04
CA ALA A 335 7.40 20.26 11.82
C ALA A 335 8.80 20.84 12.03
N LEU A 336 8.91 22.01 12.68
CA LEU A 336 10.19 22.63 13.01
C LEU A 336 11.05 21.76 13.94
N GLU A 337 10.45 21.20 14.99
CA GLU A 337 11.15 20.34 15.94
C GLU A 337 11.65 19.05 15.27
N ILE A 338 10.88 18.45 14.36
CA ILE A 338 11.33 17.31 13.54
C ILE A 338 12.56 17.69 12.71
N CYS A 339 12.53 18.86 12.07
CA CYS A 339 13.68 19.39 11.32
C CYS A 339 14.91 19.63 12.21
N GLN A 340 14.70 19.95 13.50
CA GLN A 340 15.76 20.14 14.50
C GLN A 340 16.23 18.84 15.15
N GLY A 341 15.66 17.69 14.78
CA GLY A 341 16.11 16.37 15.24
C GLY A 341 15.17 15.68 16.23
N LEU A 342 13.99 16.23 16.53
CA LEU A 342 13.00 15.53 17.34
C LEU A 342 12.59 14.20 16.70
N ARG A 343 12.62 13.12 17.47
CA ARG A 343 12.18 11.77 17.07
C ARG A 343 11.29 11.16 18.15
N PRO A 344 10.47 10.14 17.82
CA PRO A 344 9.75 9.38 18.84
C PRO A 344 10.71 8.72 19.83
N GLU A 345 10.22 8.47 21.04
CA GLU A 345 10.98 7.83 22.11
C GLU A 345 11.00 6.31 21.95
N LEU A 346 12.08 5.69 22.44
CA LEU A 346 12.15 4.23 22.53
C LEU A 346 11.42 3.76 23.79
N ALA A 347 10.66 2.68 23.67
CA ALA A 347 10.10 2.01 24.83
C ALA A 347 11.18 1.36 25.68
N GLU A 348 10.90 1.23 26.98
CA GLU A 348 11.70 0.43 27.89
C GLU A 348 11.83 -1.02 27.38
N GLY A 349 13.03 -1.58 27.47
CA GLY A 349 13.33 -2.93 27.01
C GLY A 349 13.32 -3.12 25.49
N THR A 350 13.33 -2.03 24.71
CA THR A 350 13.57 -2.11 23.27
C THR A 350 14.90 -2.83 22.99
N PRO A 351 14.93 -3.84 22.11
CA PRO A 351 16.18 -4.47 21.67
C PRO A 351 17.14 -3.41 21.12
N LYS A 352 18.38 -3.38 21.64
CA LYS A 352 19.37 -2.33 21.30
C LYS A 352 19.58 -2.22 19.78
N VAL A 353 19.77 -3.36 19.12
CA VAL A 353 19.93 -3.44 17.66
C VAL A 353 18.76 -2.85 16.87
N TYR A 354 17.54 -2.96 17.41
CA TYR A 354 16.34 -2.40 16.79
C TYR A 354 16.27 -0.88 16.96
N GLY A 355 16.50 -0.41 18.20
CA GLY A 355 16.45 1.02 18.53
C GLY A 355 17.54 1.83 17.81
N GLU A 356 18.74 1.28 17.70
CA GLU A 356 19.84 1.89 16.94
C GLU A 356 19.52 1.98 15.45
N LEU A 357 18.98 0.91 14.86
CA LEU A 357 18.60 0.91 13.46
C LEU A 357 17.46 1.90 13.16
N ALA A 358 16.43 1.95 14.01
CA ALA A 358 15.33 2.92 13.88
C ALA A 358 15.84 4.36 13.90
N LYS A 359 16.75 4.68 14.84
CA LYS A 359 17.42 5.99 14.91
C LYS A 359 18.25 6.28 13.65
N HIS A 360 19.00 5.30 13.16
CA HIS A 360 19.83 5.43 11.96
C HIS A 360 19.00 5.67 10.68
N CYS A 361 17.84 5.01 10.56
CA CYS A 361 16.84 5.32 9.51
C CYS A 361 16.35 6.77 9.59
N CYS A 362 16.26 7.33 10.80
CA CYS A 362 15.77 8.68 11.05
C CYS A 362 16.86 9.77 11.09
N CYS A 363 18.10 9.48 10.65
CA CYS A 363 19.19 10.46 10.55
C CYS A 363 18.75 11.73 9.78
N ALA A 364 19.18 12.90 10.26
CA ALA A 364 18.87 14.17 9.61
C ALA A 364 19.48 14.24 8.20
N ASP A 365 20.74 13.85 8.05
CA ASP A 365 21.39 13.67 6.74
C ASP A 365 20.82 12.42 6.03
N PRO A 366 20.17 12.56 4.86
CA PRO A 366 19.66 11.42 4.09
C PRO A 366 20.75 10.45 3.63
N SER A 367 22.01 10.90 3.47
CA SER A 367 23.13 10.07 3.01
C SER A 367 23.53 9.02 4.06
N MET A 368 23.38 9.36 5.35
CA MET A 368 23.70 8.52 6.50
C MET A 368 22.64 7.47 6.82
N ARG A 369 21.49 7.49 6.14
CA ARG A 369 20.45 6.46 6.32
C ARG A 369 20.89 5.16 5.64
N PRO A 370 20.42 3.98 6.05
CA PRO A 370 20.63 2.75 5.28
C PRO A 370 19.81 2.77 3.99
N THR A 371 20.14 1.88 3.05
CA THR A 371 19.33 1.63 1.86
C THR A 371 18.27 0.57 2.14
N ALA A 372 17.22 0.48 1.31
CA ALA A 372 16.25 -0.60 1.41
C ALA A 372 16.89 -1.99 1.27
N LYS A 373 17.99 -2.10 0.53
CA LYS A 373 18.76 -3.34 0.36
C LYS A 373 19.45 -3.75 1.67
N GLN A 374 20.12 -2.82 2.33
CA GLN A 374 20.75 -3.05 3.63
C GLN A 374 19.72 -3.41 4.71
N LEU A 375 18.59 -2.69 4.76
CA LEU A 375 17.51 -3.02 5.68
C LEU A 375 16.91 -4.40 5.44
N LEU A 376 16.68 -4.79 4.17
CA LEU A 376 16.21 -6.13 3.84
C LEU A 376 17.19 -7.22 4.30
N TYR A 377 18.50 -6.98 4.16
CA TYR A 377 19.51 -7.90 4.67
C TYR A 377 19.41 -8.05 6.20
N ILE A 378 19.35 -6.94 6.93
CA ILE A 378 19.27 -6.93 8.40
C ILE A 378 17.99 -7.62 8.90
N PHE A 379 16.82 -7.28 8.35
CA PHE A 379 15.56 -7.87 8.79
C PHE A 379 15.48 -9.36 8.47
N ASN A 380 15.97 -9.81 7.31
CA ASN A 380 16.04 -11.24 7.01
C ASN A 380 16.98 -11.99 7.96
N HIS A 381 18.09 -11.36 8.34
CA HIS A 381 19.00 -11.94 9.32
C HIS A 381 18.30 -12.10 10.68
N TRP A 382 17.65 -11.05 11.19
CA TRP A 382 16.87 -11.14 12.44
C TRP A 382 15.75 -12.18 12.35
N TRP A 383 15.01 -12.21 11.24
CA TRP A 383 13.97 -13.20 11.01
C TRP A 383 14.52 -14.63 11.05
N SER A 384 15.66 -14.87 10.39
CA SER A 384 16.34 -16.17 10.41
C SER A 384 16.71 -16.59 11.83
N LEU A 385 17.29 -15.68 12.62
CA LEU A 385 17.67 -15.97 14.01
C LEU A 385 16.48 -16.32 14.90
N MET A 386 15.33 -15.67 14.69
CA MET A 386 14.11 -15.96 15.44
C MET A 386 13.50 -17.34 15.12
N ASN A 387 13.86 -17.95 13.99
CA ASN A 387 13.30 -19.21 13.50
C ASN A 387 14.32 -20.37 13.41
N MET A 388 15.55 -20.17 13.88
CA MET A 388 16.56 -21.23 13.99
C MET A 388 16.39 -22.01 15.30
N ASP A 389 16.73 -23.29 15.30
CA ASP A 389 16.77 -24.13 16.52
C ASP A 389 18.15 -24.11 17.21
N ASP A 390 19.11 -23.35 16.67
CA ASP A 390 20.53 -23.46 17.02
C ASP A 390 20.97 -22.51 18.15
N SER A 391 22.01 -22.94 18.87
CA SER A 391 22.36 -22.46 20.22
C SER A 391 23.43 -21.36 20.30
N GLU A 392 24.07 -20.95 19.20
CA GLU A 392 25.25 -20.06 19.29
C GLU A 392 24.98 -18.56 19.05
N VAL A 393 23.81 -18.16 18.53
CA VAL A 393 23.50 -16.73 18.26
C VAL A 393 22.41 -16.19 19.19
N TYR A 394 22.61 -16.41 20.49
CA TYR A 394 21.63 -16.10 21.53
C TYR A 394 21.40 -14.60 21.75
N GLN A 395 22.38 -13.71 21.60
CA GLN A 395 22.24 -12.34 22.13
C GLN A 395 21.13 -11.53 21.43
N ILE A 396 21.12 -11.49 20.09
CA ILE A 396 20.10 -10.76 19.34
C ILE A 396 18.73 -11.42 19.54
N ARG A 397 18.62 -12.74 19.37
CA ARG A 397 17.39 -13.48 19.58
C ARG A 397 16.83 -13.29 21.00
N ASN A 398 17.66 -13.46 22.02
CA ASN A 398 17.27 -13.29 23.43
C ASN A 398 16.86 -11.85 23.74
N SER A 399 17.44 -10.85 23.07
CA SER A 399 17.00 -9.47 23.24
C SER A 399 15.55 -9.28 22.74
N PHE A 400 15.19 -9.87 21.61
CA PHE A 400 13.81 -9.87 21.10
C PHE A 400 12.86 -10.70 21.99
N LEU A 401 13.26 -11.91 22.40
CA LEU A 401 12.46 -12.76 23.30
C LEU A 401 12.27 -12.14 24.69
N SER A 402 13.25 -11.37 25.17
CA SER A 402 13.13 -10.63 26.44
C SER A 402 12.18 -9.44 26.26
N ALA A 403 12.24 -8.75 25.13
CA ALA A 403 11.32 -7.67 24.81
C ALA A 403 9.87 -8.17 24.59
N ASP A 404 9.67 -9.43 24.18
CA ASP A 404 8.34 -10.04 24.12
C ASP A 404 7.65 -10.10 25.49
N LYS A 405 8.43 -10.26 26.58
CA LYS A 405 7.90 -10.30 27.94
C LYS A 405 7.38 -8.94 28.42
N LEU A 406 7.73 -7.86 27.73
CA LEU A 406 7.32 -6.49 28.06
C LEU A 406 6.14 -5.99 27.23
N ILE A 407 5.61 -6.80 26.31
CA ILE A 407 4.52 -6.40 25.43
C ILE A 407 3.29 -5.95 26.22
N ASP A 408 2.90 -6.68 27.27
CA ASP A 408 1.71 -6.35 28.06
C ASP A 408 1.91 -5.04 28.85
N VAL A 409 3.12 -4.79 29.34
CA VAL A 409 3.49 -3.52 30.00
C VAL A 409 3.43 -2.35 29.00
N ILE A 410 3.89 -2.56 27.76
CA ILE A 410 3.81 -1.56 26.70
C ILE A 410 2.35 -1.32 26.29
N GLU A 411 1.53 -2.36 26.25
CA GLU A 411 0.10 -2.26 25.96
C GLU A 411 -0.63 -1.40 27.01
N GLU A 412 -0.35 -1.60 28.30
CA GLU A 412 -0.88 -0.76 29.37
C GLU A 412 -0.50 0.72 29.18
N LYS A 413 0.79 0.99 28.89
CA LYS A 413 1.27 2.35 28.59
C LYS A 413 0.59 2.93 27.35
N ARG A 414 0.35 2.13 26.31
CA ARG A 414 -0.33 2.53 25.06
C ARG A 414 -1.79 2.89 25.30
N ILE A 415 -2.51 2.13 26.13
CA ILE A 415 -3.90 2.40 26.49
C ILE A 415 -4.00 3.70 27.29
N MET A 416 -3.04 3.96 28.17
CA MET A 416 -2.96 5.19 28.98
C MET A 416 -2.42 6.42 28.23
N ALA A 417 -1.86 6.23 27.03
CA ALA A 417 -1.24 7.33 26.30
C ALA A 417 -2.24 8.43 25.95
N VAL A 418 -1.90 9.67 26.33
CA VAL A 418 -2.69 10.85 25.99
C VAL A 418 -2.69 11.05 24.48
N LYS A 419 -3.87 11.29 23.92
CA LYS A 419 -4.06 11.57 22.49
C LYS A 419 -4.61 12.97 22.31
N SER A 420 -3.94 13.76 21.47
CA SER A 420 -4.43 15.05 21.03
C SER A 420 -5.40 14.86 19.87
N GLU A 421 -6.57 15.50 19.92
CA GLU A 421 -7.51 15.55 18.80
C GLU A 421 -6.92 16.28 17.58
N ALA A 422 -5.90 17.11 17.80
CA ALA A 422 -5.16 17.81 16.74
C ALA A 422 -4.02 16.95 16.13
N ALA A 423 -3.85 15.70 16.58
CA ALA A 423 -2.94 14.74 15.96
C ALA A 423 -3.61 14.05 14.75
N ILE A 424 -3.16 14.38 13.54
CA ILE A 424 -3.77 13.93 12.29
C ILE A 424 -2.88 12.91 11.58
N TYR A 425 -3.42 11.70 11.35
CA TYR A 425 -2.73 10.56 10.74
C TYR A 425 -3.21 10.21 9.33
N THR A 426 -4.05 11.07 8.74
CA THR A 426 -4.46 10.98 7.33
C THR A 426 -3.62 11.95 6.49
N SER A 427 -3.18 11.53 5.30
CA SER A 427 -2.44 12.40 4.40
C SER A 427 -3.24 13.66 4.06
N ARG A 428 -2.58 14.81 4.10
CA ARG A 428 -3.16 16.13 3.77
C ARG A 428 -2.12 17.05 3.16
N LEU A 429 -2.57 18.18 2.62
CA LEU A 429 -1.70 19.30 2.31
C LEU A 429 -1.18 19.91 3.62
N LEU A 430 0.13 20.12 3.69
CA LEU A 430 0.84 20.74 4.79
C LEU A 430 1.54 21.98 4.24
N GLN A 431 1.11 23.15 4.69
CA GLN A 431 1.68 24.44 4.33
C GLN A 431 2.39 24.99 5.57
N PHE A 432 3.72 24.94 5.57
CA PHE A 432 4.52 25.38 6.70
C PHE A 432 4.92 26.84 6.51
N GLN A 433 4.11 27.76 7.00
CA GLN A 433 4.35 29.19 6.81
C GLN A 433 5.66 29.64 7.47
N ASN A 434 5.98 29.10 8.65
CA ASN A 434 7.15 29.47 9.45
C ASN A 434 8.44 28.70 9.11
N VAL A 435 8.34 27.53 8.50
CA VAL A 435 9.51 26.69 8.15
C VAL A 435 10.17 27.22 6.87
N LEU A 436 9.37 27.82 5.97
CA LEU A 436 9.83 28.33 4.68
C LEU A 436 10.58 29.68 4.80
N ASP A 437 10.21 30.53 5.76
CA ASP A 437 10.96 31.76 6.08
C ASP A 437 12.41 31.46 6.53
N ARG A 438 12.66 30.25 7.04
CA ARG A 438 14.00 29.78 7.43
C ARG A 438 14.83 29.19 6.28
N ARG A 439 14.36 29.19 5.03
CA ARG A 439 15.28 28.98 3.89
C ARG A 439 16.40 30.04 3.87
N ASN A 440 16.20 31.18 4.54
CA ASN A 440 17.21 32.21 4.78
C ASN A 440 18.18 31.92 5.96
N ILE A 441 17.98 30.83 6.71
CA ILE A 441 18.87 30.37 7.82
C ILE A 441 19.80 29.25 7.32
N SER A 442 20.05 29.13 6.02
CA SER A 442 21.24 28.43 5.52
C SER A 442 22.55 29.12 5.94
N ASN A 443 22.48 30.28 6.61
CA ASN A 443 23.62 31.03 7.16
C ASN A 443 23.95 30.75 8.64
N TYR A 444 23.27 29.83 9.33
CA TYR A 444 23.67 29.39 10.67
C TYR A 444 24.09 27.91 10.68
N SER A 445 25.12 27.61 9.89
CA SER A 445 26.12 26.61 10.29
C SER A 445 27.38 27.35 10.68
N THR A 446 27.47 27.72 11.95
CA THR A 446 28.69 27.76 12.77
C THR A 446 28.29 28.31 14.13
N ASN A 447 28.68 27.59 15.18
CA ASN A 447 28.59 27.94 16.60
C ASN A 447 27.33 27.44 17.32
N GLY A 448 27.44 26.22 17.86
CA GLY A 448 26.49 25.66 18.81
C GLY A 448 26.87 24.25 19.27
N SER A 449 27.84 24.18 20.17
CA SER A 449 28.20 23.04 21.05
C SER A 449 28.46 21.68 20.39
N THR A 450 29.75 21.42 20.13
CA THR A 450 30.36 20.09 20.16
C THR A 450 30.11 19.42 21.53
N THR A 451 29.04 18.66 21.64
CA THR A 451 28.90 17.65 22.69
C THR A 451 29.23 16.29 22.08
N ASN A 452 30.43 15.79 22.41
CA ASN A 452 30.94 14.42 22.31
C ASN A 452 30.13 13.43 21.45
N TYR A 453 30.34 13.48 20.13
CA TYR A 453 30.08 12.35 19.23
C TYR A 453 31.34 11.48 19.00
N GLU A 454 32.51 11.91 19.50
CA GLU A 454 33.77 11.17 19.32
C GLU A 454 33.93 9.99 20.30
N SER A 455 33.27 10.00 21.46
CA SER A 455 33.37 8.90 22.44
C SER A 455 32.47 7.70 22.15
N ILE A 456 31.70 7.71 21.05
CA ILE A 456 30.90 6.56 20.61
C ILE A 456 31.61 5.76 19.50
N ASN A 457 32.64 6.33 18.86
CA ASN A 457 33.36 5.66 17.77
C ASN A 457 34.46 4.68 18.23
N GLU A 458 34.90 4.72 19.48
CA GLU A 458 35.99 3.85 19.96
C GLU A 458 35.54 2.49 20.54
N SER A 459 34.24 2.20 20.61
CA SER A 459 33.74 0.86 20.98
C SER A 459 33.04 0.12 19.82
N ILE A 460 33.14 0.62 18.58
CA ILE A 460 32.44 0.05 17.41
C ILE A 460 33.33 -0.92 16.60
N ASN A 461 34.57 -1.14 17.03
CA ASN A 461 35.42 -2.21 16.48
C ASN A 461 35.27 -3.51 17.28
N SER A 462 34.25 -4.30 16.97
CA SER A 462 34.34 -5.77 16.93
C SER A 462 33.03 -6.41 16.44
N SER A 463 33.12 -7.03 15.27
CA SER A 463 32.35 -8.19 14.78
C SER A 463 30.83 -8.16 14.55
N GLN A 464 30.02 -7.19 15.01
CA GLN A 464 28.55 -7.22 14.76
C GLN A 464 28.01 -6.32 13.63
N PHE A 465 28.77 -5.33 13.14
CA PHE A 465 28.32 -4.39 12.10
C PHE A 465 29.11 -4.45 10.77
N LEU A 466 29.99 -5.44 10.61
CA LEU A 466 30.77 -5.70 9.37
C LEU A 466 29.92 -6.07 8.14
N LEU A 467 28.60 -5.94 8.21
CA LEU A 467 27.65 -6.23 7.14
C LEU A 467 27.15 -4.99 6.39
N LEU A 468 27.57 -3.78 6.80
CA LEU A 468 27.19 -2.52 6.13
C LEU A 468 27.99 -2.21 4.86
N ASP A 469 29.13 -2.87 4.64
CA ASP A 469 30.00 -2.74 3.44
C ASP A 469 29.84 -3.90 2.43
N LEU A 470 28.66 -4.50 2.35
CA LEU A 470 28.41 -5.43 1.27
C LEU A 470 28.12 -4.65 -0.01
N ASN A 471 29.15 -4.52 -0.86
CA ASN A 471 29.03 -4.41 -2.32
C ASN A 471 28.31 -5.65 -2.88
N LEU A 472 27.05 -5.84 -2.47
CA LEU A 472 26.20 -6.91 -2.99
C LEU A 472 25.91 -6.57 -4.44
N PRO A 473 26.06 -7.52 -5.38
CA PRO A 473 25.73 -7.28 -6.77
C PRO A 473 24.29 -6.81 -6.90
N ASP A 474 24.03 -5.94 -7.88
CA ASP A 474 22.67 -5.65 -8.30
C ASP A 474 22.07 -6.95 -8.82
N ILE A 475 21.22 -7.57 -8.01
CA ILE A 475 20.33 -8.62 -8.49
C ILE A 475 19.42 -7.93 -9.49
N THR A 476 19.77 -8.05 -10.77
CA THR A 476 18.89 -7.80 -11.90
C THR A 476 17.68 -8.69 -11.72
N ILE A 477 16.56 -8.07 -11.38
CA ILE A 477 15.27 -8.68 -11.63
C ILE A 477 14.98 -8.23 -13.05
N ASP A 478 15.07 -9.15 -14.02
CA ASP A 478 14.58 -8.89 -15.36
C ASP A 478 13.11 -8.47 -15.23
N LEU A 479 12.84 -7.21 -15.56
CA LEU A 479 11.54 -6.56 -15.50
C LEU A 479 10.60 -7.04 -16.62
#